data_AF-A0A1L9SDG5-F1
#
_entry.id   AF-A0A1L9SDG5-F1
#
_cell.length_a   1.000
_cell.length_b   1.000
_cell.length_c   1.000
_cell.angle_alpha   90.00
_cell.angle_beta   90.00
_cell.angle_gamma   90.00
#
_symmetry.space_group_name_H-M   'P 1'
#
loop_
_entity.id
_entity.type
_entity.pdbx_description
1 polymer ?
#
loop_
_entity_poly.entity_id
_entity_poly.type
_entity_poly.pdbx_seq_one_letter_code
_entity_poly.pdbx_strand_id
1 'polypeptide(L)'
;MTKDIIENVIKLYLNLPNNKKSTNAIILKVFEPFALSSMLLVRLDCPTLPPVEMVLKLFDRRFATQLREEGKNSGWNSDIEKKYHQFMTDGGASKFIAELEAESKATHENDHSWSPSQDEAYLHNHLRSLYEIEVEVYNTLKDLQGEVIPQFFSCITTPSFPAADTAQVDEYTKIHGFFLQHIEGFPV
;
A
#
# COMPACT_ATOMS: atom_id res chain seq x y z
N MET A 1 -11.93 -33.13 -13.79
CA MET A 1 -12.54 -31.90 -13.26
C MET A 1 -11.40 -31.07 -12.71
N THR A 2 -10.83 -30.22 -13.56
CA THR A 2 -9.63 -29.43 -13.30
C THR A 2 -10.00 -28.34 -12.31
N LYS A 3 -9.42 -28.35 -11.11
CA LYS A 3 -9.49 -27.19 -10.22
C LYS A 3 -8.66 -26.09 -10.87
N ASP A 4 -9.30 -25.04 -11.35
CA ASP A 4 -8.62 -23.82 -11.76
C ASP A 4 -7.88 -23.27 -10.53
N ILE A 5 -6.55 -23.33 -10.54
CA ILE A 5 -5.70 -22.66 -9.56
C ILE A 5 -5.67 -21.18 -9.98
N ILE A 6 -6.56 -20.36 -9.41
CA ILE A 6 -6.62 -18.90 -9.62
C ILE A 6 -6.10 -18.17 -8.37
N GLU A 7 -5.09 -18.70 -7.65
CA GLU A 7 -4.84 -18.22 -6.28
C GLU A 7 -3.72 -17.17 -6.14
N ASN A 8 -2.97 -16.83 -7.20
CA ASN A 8 -1.82 -15.90 -7.09
C ASN A 8 -1.91 -14.68 -8.02
N VAL A 9 -3.10 -14.24 -8.42
CA VAL A 9 -3.26 -13.08 -9.31
C VAL A 9 -3.78 -11.87 -8.54
N ILE A 10 -3.05 -10.76 -8.60
CA ILE A 10 -3.49 -9.46 -8.08
C ILE A 10 -3.83 -8.51 -9.22
N LYS A 11 -4.97 -7.81 -9.09
CA LYS A 11 -5.34 -6.73 -10.02
C LYS A 11 -4.76 -5.42 -9.52
N LEU A 12 -4.04 -4.73 -10.40
CA LEU A 12 -3.32 -3.49 -10.09
C LEU A 12 -3.79 -2.38 -11.02
N TYR A 13 -3.89 -1.15 -10.50
CA TYR A 13 -4.25 0.02 -11.27
C TYR A 13 -3.02 0.90 -11.44
N LEU A 14 -2.58 1.08 -12.69
CA LEU A 14 -1.41 1.88 -13.00
C LEU A 14 -1.79 3.37 -12.94
N ASN A 15 -1.01 4.17 -12.20
CA ASN A 15 -1.21 5.61 -12.12
C ASN A 15 -0.55 6.30 -13.34
N LEU A 16 -1.17 6.18 -14.52
CA LEU A 16 -0.70 6.83 -15.74
C LEU A 16 -1.46 8.15 -15.99
N PRO A 17 -0.80 9.22 -16.48
CA PRO A 17 -1.39 10.56 -16.57
C PRO A 17 -2.72 10.66 -17.33
N ASN A 18 -3.01 9.76 -18.27
CA ASN A 18 -4.14 9.90 -19.21
C ASN A 18 -4.97 8.62 -19.44
N ASN A 19 -4.75 7.53 -18.70
CA ASN A 19 -5.56 6.32 -18.86
C ASN A 19 -5.45 5.39 -17.63
N LYS A 20 -6.55 5.16 -16.89
CA LYS A 20 -6.60 4.14 -15.84
C LYS A 20 -6.55 2.76 -16.50
N LYS A 21 -5.34 2.23 -16.71
CA LYS A 21 -5.15 0.84 -17.16
C LYS A 21 -5.02 -0.06 -15.94
N SER A 22 -5.90 -1.05 -15.83
CA SER A 22 -5.68 -2.16 -14.90
C SER A 22 -4.87 -3.26 -15.57
N THR A 23 -3.96 -3.88 -14.84
CA THR A 23 -3.22 -5.07 -15.26
C THR A 23 -3.31 -6.15 -14.19
N ASN A 24 -3.23 -7.40 -14.61
CA ASN A 24 -3.10 -8.53 -13.70
C ASN A 24 -1.61 -8.79 -13.47
N ALA A 25 -1.24 -9.12 -12.25
CA ALA A 25 0.10 -9.54 -11.92
C ALA A 25 0.05 -10.88 -11.19
N ILE A 26 0.93 -11.80 -11.59
CA ILE A 26 1.08 -13.11 -10.96
C ILE A 26 2.14 -12.99 -9.87
N ILE A 27 1.79 -13.33 -8.63
CA ILE A 27 2.72 -13.36 -7.50
C ILE A 27 3.61 -14.61 -7.65
N LEU A 28 4.92 -14.37 -7.73
CA LEU A 28 5.95 -15.41 -7.85
C LEU A 28 6.60 -15.72 -6.51
N LYS A 29 6.82 -14.69 -5.69
CA LYS A 29 7.44 -14.80 -4.36
C LYS A 29 6.94 -13.70 -3.44
N VAL A 30 6.82 -14.03 -2.16
CA VAL A 30 6.57 -13.08 -1.07
C VAL A 30 7.88 -12.90 -0.29
N PHE A 31 8.26 -11.66 0.01
CA PHE A 31 9.42 -11.34 0.84
C PHE A 31 8.94 -10.97 2.25
N GLU A 32 9.27 -11.81 3.24
CA GLU A 32 8.86 -11.64 4.63
C GLU A 32 10.08 -11.40 5.55
N PRO A 33 9.92 -10.64 6.65
CA PRO A 33 8.67 -10.09 7.20
C PRO A 33 8.24 -8.76 6.55
N PHE A 34 6.94 -8.47 6.61
CA PHE A 34 6.36 -7.21 6.16
C PHE A 34 6.48 -6.10 7.22
N ALA A 35 7.70 -5.62 7.43
CA ALA A 35 7.98 -4.61 8.45
C ALA A 35 7.12 -3.34 8.29
N LEU A 36 7.31 -2.62 7.17
CA LEU A 36 6.61 -1.36 6.86
C LEU A 36 5.83 -1.42 5.54
N SER A 37 6.05 -2.45 4.74
CA SER A 37 5.44 -2.63 3.42
C SER A 37 5.49 -4.10 3.03
N SER A 38 4.51 -4.55 2.26
CA SER A 38 4.55 -5.86 1.64
C SER A 38 5.38 -5.81 0.35
N MET A 39 6.43 -6.63 0.25
CA MET A 39 7.22 -6.78 -0.96
C MET A 39 6.91 -8.12 -1.62
N LEU A 40 6.61 -8.07 -2.91
CA LEU A 40 6.19 -9.22 -3.71
C LEU A 40 7.01 -9.23 -5.01
N LEU A 41 7.62 -10.36 -5.36
CA LEU A 41 8.08 -10.56 -6.73
C LEU A 41 6.87 -10.92 -7.57
N VAL A 42 6.60 -10.13 -8.60
CA VAL A 42 5.46 -10.35 -9.48
C VAL A 42 5.88 -10.37 -10.95
N ARG A 43 5.07 -11.03 -11.76
CA ARG A 43 5.17 -10.99 -13.22
C ARG A 43 3.91 -10.35 -13.77
N LEU A 44 4.07 -9.27 -14.53
CA LEU A 44 2.93 -8.62 -15.17
C LEU A 44 2.39 -9.49 -16.30
N ASP A 45 1.09 -9.77 -16.26
CA ASP A 45 0.37 -10.42 -17.35
C ASP A 45 -0.05 -9.35 -18.35
N CYS A 46 0.89 -9.00 -19.23
CA CYS A 46 0.68 -8.03 -20.31
C CYS A 46 0.83 -8.74 -21.66
N PRO A 47 -0.27 -8.93 -22.43
CA PRO A 47 -0.21 -9.65 -23.70
C PRO A 47 0.72 -9.02 -24.75
N THR A 48 1.05 -7.73 -24.58
CA THR A 48 1.82 -6.93 -25.54
C THR A 48 3.30 -6.81 -25.19
N LEU A 49 3.74 -7.31 -24.03
CA LEU A 49 5.13 -7.23 -23.58
C LEU A 49 5.63 -8.62 -23.19
N PRO A 50 6.92 -8.93 -23.38
CA PRO A 50 7.53 -10.09 -22.75
C PRO A 50 7.25 -10.08 -21.23
N PRO A 51 7.10 -11.24 -20.59
CA PRO A 51 6.89 -11.25 -19.15
C PRO A 51 8.09 -10.65 -18.44
N VAL A 52 7.86 -9.55 -17.72
CA VAL A 52 8.89 -8.87 -16.91
C VAL A 52 8.61 -9.16 -15.45
N GLU A 53 9.63 -9.62 -14.75
CA GLU A 53 9.60 -9.78 -13.29
C GLU A 53 10.00 -8.48 -12.62
N MET A 54 9.20 -8.06 -11.65
CA MET A 54 9.32 -6.78 -10.96
C MET A 54 9.04 -6.99 -9.48
N VAL A 55 9.68 -6.20 -8.63
CA VAL A 55 9.32 -6.14 -7.22
C VAL A 55 8.17 -5.15 -7.08
N LEU A 56 7.03 -5.64 -6.60
CA LEU A 56 5.89 -4.83 -6.19
C LEU A 56 6.01 -4.55 -4.69
N LYS A 57 6.12 -3.27 -4.33
CA LYS A 57 6.08 -2.81 -2.94
C LYS A 57 4.73 -2.17 -2.65
N LEU A 58 4.01 -2.67 -1.65
CA LEU A 58 2.69 -2.19 -1.22
C LEU A 58 2.74 -1.67 0.22
N PHE A 59 2.18 -0.50 0.44
CA PHE A 59 2.06 0.14 1.74
C PHE A 59 0.68 -0.17 2.32
N ASP A 60 0.47 -1.45 2.64
CA ASP A 60 -0.80 -1.97 3.14
C ASP A 60 -0.78 -2.08 4.67
N ARG A 61 -1.60 -1.26 5.34
CA ARG A 61 -1.69 -1.22 6.81
C ARG A 61 -2.01 -2.56 7.46
N ARG A 62 -2.67 -3.47 6.74
CA ARG A 62 -3.07 -4.78 7.27
C ARG A 62 -1.85 -5.66 7.55
N PHE A 63 -0.76 -5.39 6.82
CA PHE A 63 0.46 -6.17 6.86
C PHE A 63 1.65 -5.47 7.52
N ALA A 64 1.52 -4.22 7.97
CA ALA A 64 2.62 -3.47 8.59
C ALA A 64 2.91 -3.94 10.03
N THR A 65 3.61 -5.08 10.16
CA THR A 65 3.81 -5.76 11.46
C THR A 65 4.65 -4.92 12.41
N GLN A 66 5.73 -4.29 11.93
CA GLN A 66 6.62 -3.50 12.77
C GLN A 66 5.90 -2.29 13.38
N LEU A 67 5.11 -1.55 12.58
CA LEU A 67 4.35 -0.39 13.09
C LEU A 67 3.33 -0.78 14.15
N ARG A 68 2.71 -1.97 14.00
CA ARG A 68 1.74 -2.48 14.97
C ARG A 68 2.41 -2.88 16.29
N GLU A 69 3.60 -3.49 16.22
CA GLU A 69 4.40 -3.84 17.39
C GLU A 69 4.87 -2.59 18.15
N GLU A 70 5.41 -1.59 17.44
CA GLU A 70 5.90 -0.34 18.03
C GLU A 70 4.77 0.50 18.65
N GLY A 71 3.63 0.60 17.95
CA GLY A 71 2.47 1.37 18.41
C GLY A 71 1.64 0.68 19.50
N LYS A 72 1.94 -0.58 19.85
CA LYS A 72 1.09 -1.43 20.70
C LYS A 72 -0.37 -1.54 20.21
N ASN A 73 -0.57 -1.38 18.91
CA ASN A 73 -1.91 -1.46 18.33
C ASN A 73 -2.39 -2.90 18.33
N SER A 74 -3.70 -3.09 18.51
CA SER A 74 -4.30 -4.42 18.35
C SER A 74 -4.01 -4.96 16.95
N GLY A 75 -3.66 -6.25 16.85
CA GLY A 75 -3.44 -6.92 15.58
C GLY A 75 -4.65 -6.79 14.65
N TRP A 76 -4.39 -6.76 13.35
CA TRP A 76 -5.45 -6.67 12.35
C TRP A 76 -6.38 -7.90 12.40
N ASN A 77 -7.69 -7.68 12.26
CA ASN A 77 -8.67 -8.74 12.03
C ASN A 77 -9.86 -8.21 11.20
N SER A 78 -10.72 -9.14 10.75
CA SER A 78 -11.83 -8.82 9.87
C SER A 78 -12.90 -7.92 10.51
N ASP A 79 -13.06 -7.93 11.84
CA ASP A 79 -14.02 -7.07 12.53
C ASP A 79 -13.50 -5.64 12.66
N ILE A 80 -12.20 -5.46 12.90
CA ILE A 80 -11.52 -4.16 12.82
C ILE A 80 -11.66 -3.60 11.40
N GLU A 81 -11.41 -4.44 10.38
CA GLU A 81 -11.51 -4.02 8.97
C GLU A 81 -12.91 -3.52 8.61
N LYS A 82 -13.97 -4.18 9.07
CA LYS A 82 -15.37 -3.72 8.86
C LYS A 82 -15.65 -2.40 9.58
N LYS A 83 -15.20 -2.25 10.82
CA LYS A 83 -15.39 -1.00 11.59
C LYS A 83 -14.64 0.16 10.95
N TYR A 84 -13.44 -0.09 10.46
CA TYR A 84 -12.66 0.90 9.73
C TYR A 84 -13.33 1.26 8.40
N HIS A 85 -13.85 0.28 7.66
CA HIS A 85 -14.60 0.53 6.43
C HIS A 85 -15.80 1.47 6.64
N GLN A 86 -16.58 1.21 7.69
CA GLN A 86 -17.70 2.07 8.06
C GLN A 86 -17.21 3.47 8.45
N PHE A 87 -16.16 3.55 9.29
CA PHE A 87 -15.57 4.81 9.72
C PHE A 87 -15.08 5.69 8.56
N MET A 88 -14.50 5.09 7.51
CA MET A 88 -14.14 5.81 6.29
C MET A 88 -15.37 6.26 5.49
N THR A 89 -16.33 5.36 5.29
CA THR A 89 -17.58 5.65 4.56
C THR A 89 -18.33 6.83 5.18
N ASP A 90 -18.28 6.95 6.51
CA ASP A 90 -18.91 8.04 7.25
C ASP A 90 -18.07 9.35 7.27
N GLY A 91 -16.93 9.39 6.57
CA GLY A 91 -16.00 10.53 6.54
C GLY A 91 -15.16 10.70 7.82
N GLY A 92 -15.24 9.74 8.75
CA GLY A 92 -14.55 9.79 10.03
C GLY A 92 -13.04 9.81 9.89
N ALA A 93 -12.48 9.04 8.95
CA ALA A 93 -11.04 8.99 8.71
C ALA A 93 -10.48 10.36 8.28
N SER A 94 -11.10 11.00 7.29
CA SER A 94 -10.68 12.32 6.83
C SER A 94 -10.76 13.38 7.93
N LYS A 95 -11.84 13.38 8.71
CA LYS A 95 -12.01 14.32 9.82
C LYS A 95 -10.95 14.12 10.90
N PHE A 96 -10.72 12.88 11.31
CA PHE A 96 -9.75 12.54 12.35
C PHE A 96 -8.31 12.93 11.97
N ILE A 97 -7.89 12.62 10.73
CA ILE A 97 -6.55 13.01 10.27
C ILE A 97 -6.39 14.54 10.22
N ALA A 98 -7.42 15.27 9.77
CA ALA A 98 -7.37 16.74 9.77
C ALA A 98 -7.26 17.32 11.20
N GLU A 99 -7.92 16.70 12.18
CA GLU A 99 -7.79 17.06 13.60
C GLU A 99 -6.37 16.80 14.11
N LEU A 100 -5.80 15.62 13.83
CA LEU A 100 -4.41 15.29 14.22
C LEU A 100 -3.38 16.25 13.60
N GLU A 101 -3.54 16.65 12.34
CA GLU A 101 -2.65 17.60 11.68
C GLU A 101 -2.76 19.02 12.27
N ALA A 102 -3.92 19.39 12.78
CA ALA A 102 -4.13 20.63 13.51
C ALA A 102 -3.52 20.57 14.93
N GLU A 103 -3.67 19.43 15.60
CA GLU A 103 -3.12 19.17 16.95
C GLU A 103 -1.61 19.02 16.96
N SER A 104 -0.96 18.41 15.96
CA SER A 104 0.52 18.27 15.96
C SER A 104 1.25 19.62 15.93
N LYS A 105 0.57 20.69 15.51
CA LYS A 105 1.05 22.08 15.58
C LYS A 105 0.89 22.69 16.97
N ALA A 106 0.11 22.07 17.84
CA ALA A 106 -0.12 22.47 19.23
C ALA A 106 0.56 21.45 20.16
N THR A 107 1.73 21.81 20.71
CA THR A 107 2.54 20.94 21.58
C THR A 107 1.75 20.38 22.78
N HIS A 108 1.28 19.14 22.69
CA HIS A 108 0.76 18.38 23.82
C HIS A 108 1.13 16.90 23.71
N GLU A 109 1.80 16.40 24.76
CA GLU A 109 1.95 14.97 25.03
C GLU A 109 0.56 14.43 25.36
N ASN A 110 -0.04 13.66 24.47
CA ASN A 110 -1.29 12.98 24.75
C ASN A 110 -1.05 11.47 24.77
N ASP A 111 -1.37 10.88 25.93
CA ASP A 111 -1.64 9.47 26.11
C ASP A 111 -2.95 9.15 25.36
N HIS A 112 -2.85 8.88 24.06
CA HIS A 112 -4.00 8.77 23.19
C HIS A 112 -4.66 7.39 23.30
N SER A 113 -5.86 7.34 23.89
CA SER A 113 -6.77 6.21 23.79
C SER A 113 -7.58 6.27 22.48
N TRP A 114 -6.93 6.04 21.35
CA TRP A 114 -7.65 5.97 20.06
C TRP A 114 -8.55 4.75 19.99
N SER A 115 -9.64 4.87 19.26
CA SER A 115 -10.46 3.71 18.88
C SER A 115 -9.72 2.88 17.82
N PRO A 116 -10.02 1.58 17.67
CA PRO A 116 -9.37 0.76 16.64
C PRO A 116 -9.51 1.33 15.22
N SER A 117 -10.63 2.00 14.90
CA SER A 117 -10.79 2.64 13.57
C SER A 117 -9.89 3.87 13.39
N GLN A 118 -9.62 4.62 14.47
CA GLN A 118 -8.68 5.74 14.46
C GLN A 118 -7.24 5.24 14.35
N ASP A 119 -6.87 4.16 15.04
CA ASP A 119 -5.56 3.50 14.88
C ASP A 119 -5.32 3.08 13.43
N GLU A 120 -6.31 2.45 12.79
CA GLU A 120 -6.21 2.05 11.38
C GLU A 120 -6.13 3.26 10.44
N ALA A 121 -6.86 4.35 10.72
CA ALA A 121 -6.76 5.59 9.94
C ALA A 121 -5.37 6.23 10.06
N TYR A 122 -4.82 6.26 11.27
CA TYR A 122 -3.47 6.75 11.52
C TYR A 122 -2.43 5.90 10.80
N LEU A 123 -2.49 4.56 10.92
CA LEU A 123 -1.59 3.65 10.21
C LEU A 123 -1.69 3.83 8.69
N HIS A 124 -2.90 4.00 8.15
CA HIS A 124 -3.11 4.28 6.74
C HIS A 124 -2.41 5.57 6.30
N ASN A 125 -2.62 6.67 7.04
CA ASN A 125 -2.03 7.95 6.72
C ASN A 125 -0.49 7.92 6.86
N HIS A 126 0.02 7.28 7.92
CA HIS A 126 1.45 7.14 8.15
C HIS A 126 2.15 6.35 7.03
N LEU A 127 1.55 5.23 6.60
CA LEU A 127 2.06 4.44 5.48
C LEU A 127 1.96 5.19 4.15
N ARG A 128 0.94 6.03 3.94
CA ARG A 128 0.86 6.92 2.78
C ARG A 128 2.05 7.90 2.78
N SER A 129 2.37 8.51 3.93
CA SER A 129 3.54 9.41 4.03
C SER A 129 4.86 8.69 3.74
N LEU A 130 5.05 7.46 4.25
CA LEU A 130 6.24 6.66 3.93
C LEU A 130 6.34 6.35 2.43
N TYR A 131 5.22 6.00 1.79
CA TYR A 131 5.15 5.83 0.35
C TYR A 131 5.55 7.11 -0.41
N GLU A 132 4.99 8.27 -0.03
CA GLU A 132 5.27 9.55 -0.68
C GLU A 132 6.76 9.93 -0.58
N ILE A 133 7.35 9.78 0.61
CA ILE A 133 8.77 10.01 0.86
C ILE A 133 9.62 9.09 -0.02
N GLU A 134 9.31 7.80 -0.09
CA GLU A 134 10.10 6.86 -0.88
C GLU A 134 10.00 7.15 -2.39
N VAL A 135 8.81 7.53 -2.88
CA VAL A 135 8.64 7.98 -4.26
C VAL A 135 9.45 9.25 -4.54
N GLU A 136 9.46 10.21 -3.62
CA GLU A 136 10.27 11.43 -3.74
C GLU A 136 11.77 11.11 -3.78
N VAL A 137 12.25 10.19 -2.95
CA VAL A 137 13.65 9.72 -2.96
C VAL A 137 14.01 9.12 -4.31
N TYR A 138 13.19 8.21 -4.86
CA TYR A 138 13.46 7.63 -6.17
C TYR A 138 13.46 8.70 -7.27
N ASN A 139 12.50 9.62 -7.27
CA ASN A 139 12.46 10.72 -8.24
C ASN A 139 13.70 11.63 -8.15
N THR A 140 14.18 11.89 -6.94
CA THR A 140 15.38 12.70 -6.69
C THR A 140 16.65 12.01 -7.14
N LEU A 141 16.76 10.69 -6.91
CA LEU A 141 17.92 9.87 -7.25
C LEU A 141 17.84 9.23 -8.64
N LYS A 142 17.12 9.86 -9.57
CA LYS A 142 16.84 9.31 -10.91
C LYS A 142 18.10 8.91 -11.67
N ASP A 143 19.17 9.69 -11.56
CA ASP A 143 20.43 9.45 -12.27
C ASP A 143 21.21 8.25 -11.73
N LEU A 144 20.86 7.73 -10.55
CA LEU A 144 21.50 6.57 -9.92
C LEU A 144 20.74 5.26 -10.17
N GLN A 145 19.53 5.34 -10.73
CA GLN A 145 18.64 4.20 -10.92
C GLN A 145 19.14 3.25 -12.01
N GLY A 146 19.18 1.96 -11.70
CA GLY A 146 19.66 0.89 -12.58
C GLY A 146 21.17 0.69 -12.58
N GLU A 147 21.92 1.59 -11.93
CA GLU A 147 23.37 1.46 -11.76
C GLU A 147 23.73 1.22 -10.28
N VAL A 148 23.28 2.11 -9.40
CA VAL A 148 23.63 2.09 -7.97
C VAL A 148 22.43 1.67 -7.10
N ILE A 149 21.22 2.06 -7.50
CA ILE A 149 19.96 1.68 -6.83
C ILE A 149 19.01 1.01 -7.83
N PRO A 150 18.01 0.22 -7.38
CA PRO A 150 17.03 -0.39 -8.28
C PRO A 150 16.32 0.64 -9.16
N GLN A 151 15.99 0.29 -10.40
CA GLN A 151 15.12 1.16 -11.22
C GLN A 151 13.72 1.26 -10.64
N PHE A 152 13.18 2.48 -10.61
CA PHE A 152 11.79 2.77 -10.28
C PHE A 152 10.96 2.85 -11.56
N PHE A 153 9.94 1.99 -11.68
CA PHE A 153 9.19 1.89 -12.93
C PHE A 153 7.91 2.73 -12.93
N SER A 154 7.05 2.55 -11.93
CA SER A 154 5.79 3.30 -11.85
C SER A 154 5.11 3.15 -10.49
N CYS A 155 4.31 4.16 -10.12
CA CYS A 155 3.36 4.09 -9.03
C CYS A 155 2.10 3.31 -9.43
N ILE A 156 1.51 2.63 -8.46
CA ILE A 156 0.25 1.91 -8.60
C ILE A 156 -0.68 2.23 -7.44
N THR A 157 -1.96 1.93 -7.65
CA THR A 157 -2.94 1.80 -6.57
C THR A 157 -3.68 0.48 -6.69
N THR A 158 -4.12 -0.05 -5.56
CA THR A 158 -5.04 -1.18 -5.51
C THR A 158 -6.09 -0.93 -4.42
N PRO A 159 -7.37 -1.27 -4.64
CA PRO A 159 -8.38 -1.02 -3.62
C PRO A 159 -8.19 -1.96 -2.43
N SER A 160 -8.36 -1.43 -1.21
CA SER A 160 -8.32 -2.21 0.03
C SER A 160 -9.52 -3.15 0.19
N PHE A 161 -10.63 -2.83 -0.49
CA PHE A 161 -11.89 -3.55 -0.45
C PHE A 161 -12.35 -3.91 -1.87
N PRO A 162 -13.07 -5.04 -2.06
CA PRO A 162 -13.79 -5.28 -3.31
C PRO A 162 -14.72 -4.09 -3.55
N ALA A 163 -14.55 -3.38 -4.66
CA ALA A 163 -15.29 -2.16 -4.94
C ALA A 163 -16.80 -2.44 -4.93
N ALA A 164 -17.50 -1.97 -3.90
CA ALA A 164 -18.92 -1.66 -4.04
C ALA A 164 -19.02 -0.37 -4.86
N ASP A 165 -19.97 -0.32 -5.80
CA ASP A 165 -20.31 0.77 -6.74
C ASP A 165 -20.64 2.12 -6.04
N THR A 166 -19.70 2.64 -5.25
CA THR A 166 -19.83 3.91 -4.56
C THR A 166 -18.90 4.90 -5.23
N ALA A 167 -19.50 5.90 -5.88
CA ALA A 167 -18.85 6.87 -6.74
C ALA A 167 -17.88 7.83 -6.03
N GLN A 168 -17.62 7.62 -4.74
CA GLN A 168 -16.61 8.34 -3.97
C GLN A 168 -15.60 7.33 -3.42
N VAL A 169 -14.58 7.02 -4.22
CA VAL A 169 -13.41 6.28 -3.75
C VAL A 169 -12.59 7.23 -2.88
N ASP A 170 -12.85 7.18 -1.58
CA ASP A 170 -12.08 7.90 -0.57
C ASP A 170 -10.59 7.47 -0.64
N GLU A 171 -9.66 8.40 -0.42
CA GLU A 171 -8.22 8.12 -0.45
C GLU A 171 -7.81 7.03 0.56
N TYR A 172 -8.55 6.94 1.66
CA TYR A 172 -8.36 5.93 2.70
C TYR A 172 -8.74 4.51 2.27
N THR A 173 -9.37 4.34 1.09
CA THR A 173 -9.70 3.02 0.51
C THR A 173 -8.63 2.49 -0.44
N LYS A 174 -7.60 3.29 -0.74
CA LYS A 174 -6.55 2.93 -1.71
C LYS A 174 -5.28 2.50 -0.98
N ILE A 175 -4.76 1.35 -1.38
CA ILE A 175 -3.41 0.91 -1.02
C ILE A 175 -2.46 1.45 -2.09
N HIS A 176 -1.43 2.15 -1.63
CA HIS A 176 -0.41 2.73 -2.48
C HIS A 176 0.78 1.79 -2.62
N GLY A 177 1.45 1.87 -3.75
CA GLY A 177 2.63 1.07 -4.02
C GLY A 177 3.31 1.47 -5.30
N PHE A 178 4.37 0.75 -5.63
CA PHE A 178 5.11 0.96 -6.87
C PHE A 178 5.87 -0.28 -7.28
N PHE A 179 6.34 -0.27 -8.53
CA PHE A 179 7.21 -1.31 -9.07
C PHE A 179 8.68 -0.88 -9.08
N LEU A 180 9.54 -1.80 -8.66
CA LEU A 180 10.99 -1.70 -8.72
C LEU A 180 11.60 -2.82 -9.57
N GLN A 181 12.82 -2.57 -10.03
CA GLN A 181 13.69 -3.59 -10.61
C GLN A 181 13.90 -4.75 -9.62
N HIS A 182 13.68 -5.96 -10.11
CA HIS A 182 14.15 -7.16 -9.43
C HIS A 182 15.66 -7.32 -9.67
N ILE A 183 16.44 -7.43 -8.60
CA ILE A 183 17.88 -7.70 -8.66
C ILE A 183 18.09 -9.18 -8.36
N GLU A 184 18.50 -9.94 -9.38
CA GLU A 184 18.75 -11.37 -9.24
C GLU A 184 19.92 -11.64 -8.28
N GLY A 185 19.76 -12.65 -7.43
CA GLY A 185 20.79 -13.08 -6.48
C GLY A 185 20.83 -12.32 -5.15
N PHE A 186 20.06 -11.24 -5.00
CA PHE A 186 19.86 -10.59 -3.70
C PHE A 186 18.68 -11.20 -2.94
N PRO A 187 18.89 -11.76 -1.73
CA PRO A 187 17.78 -12.07 -0.84
C PRO A 187 17.24 -10.74 -0.30
N VAL A 188 16.10 -10.32 -0.83
CA VAL A 188 15.28 -9.22 -0.28
C VAL A 188 14.50 -9.71 0.93
#